data_AF-A0A3C0R1Y0-F1
#
_entry.id   AF-A0A3C0R1Y0-F1
#
_cell.length_a   1.000
_cell.length_b   1.000
_cell.length_c   1.000
_cell.angle_alpha   90.00
_cell.angle_beta   90.00
_cell.angle_gamma   90.00
#
_symmetry.space_group_name_H-M   'P 1'
#
loop_
_entity.id
_entity.type
_entity.pdbx_description
1 polymer ?
#
loop_
_entity_poly.entity_id
_entity_poly.type
_entity_poly.pdbx_seq_one_letter_code
_entity_poly.pdbx_strand_id
1 'polypeptide(L)'
;MQSIFVKFMKDSVVRGRMLQLLYERRGEGSIPFGHAEQAVPPPEGIRRRDWLRALAQLSESRLIDWTPLEDQSGMGLLSGFAKINDFGVKVLEAGVVPPISISIDKSRRTTVPRQQQAPIGASTPQQQVITEALEKVITAINQADVSEQEKNGAKSLLRKLLGSKAAVSVLGAGAQSLTAKYFTG
;
A
#
# COMPACT_ATOMS: atom_id res chain seq x y z
N MET A 1 -31.79 19.47 -31.63
CA MET A 1 -30.72 19.77 -30.65
C MET A 1 -30.77 18.73 -29.53
N GLN A 2 -29.92 17.71 -29.59
CA GLN A 2 -29.85 16.70 -28.53
C GLN A 2 -29.06 17.29 -27.35
N SER A 3 -29.74 17.47 -26.22
CA SER A 3 -29.13 17.79 -24.94
C SER A 3 -28.26 16.62 -24.50
N ILE A 4 -26.93 16.78 -24.60
CA ILE A 4 -25.97 15.82 -24.06
C ILE A 4 -25.97 16.03 -22.55
N PHE A 5 -26.91 15.40 -21.85
CA PHE A 5 -26.81 15.21 -20.40
C PHE A 5 -25.57 14.34 -20.17
N VAL A 6 -24.43 14.98 -19.88
CA VAL A 6 -23.25 14.27 -19.38
C VAL A 6 -23.71 13.60 -18.09
N LYS A 7 -23.87 12.28 -18.14
CA LYS A 7 -24.27 11.47 -16.99
C LYS A 7 -23.20 11.62 -15.92
N PHE A 8 -23.43 12.50 -14.93
CA PHE A 8 -22.49 12.68 -13.84
C PHE A 8 -22.32 11.35 -13.10
N MET A 9 -21.07 10.92 -12.99
CA MET A 9 -20.72 9.71 -12.26
C MET A 9 -21.00 9.93 -10.77
N LYS A 10 -21.67 8.97 -10.12
CA LYS A 10 -21.93 9.04 -8.67
C LYS A 10 -20.61 9.09 -7.90
N ASP A 11 -20.54 9.88 -6.84
CA ASP A 11 -19.33 10.02 -6.01
C ASP A 11 -18.81 8.67 -5.47
N SER A 12 -19.72 7.76 -5.11
CA SER A 12 -19.34 6.42 -4.65
C SER A 12 -18.64 5.59 -5.72
N VAL A 13 -18.96 5.82 -6.99
CA VAL A 13 -18.30 5.18 -8.14
C VAL A 13 -16.92 5.81 -8.37
N VAL A 14 -16.80 7.14 -8.24
CA VAL A 14 -15.50 7.83 -8.35
C VAL A 14 -14.55 7.33 -7.26
N ARG A 15 -15.02 7.23 -6.01
CA ARG A 15 -14.25 6.64 -4.90
C ARG A 15 -13.86 5.18 -5.17
N GLY A 16 -14.78 4.38 -5.70
CA GLY A 16 -14.51 2.99 -6.05
C GLY A 16 -13.42 2.87 -7.10
N ARG A 17 -13.47 3.70 -8.14
CA ARG A 17 -12.42 3.75 -9.18
C ARG A 17 -11.08 4.21 -8.64
N MET A 18 -11.06 5.21 -7.76
CA MET A 18 -9.83 5.68 -7.10
C MET A 18 -9.19 4.59 -6.25
N LEU A 19 -10.00 3.93 -5.41
CA LEU A 19 -9.51 2.87 -4.53
C LEU A 19 -9.00 1.66 -5.35
N GLN A 20 -9.72 1.30 -6.43
CA GLN A 20 -9.31 0.24 -7.36
C GLN A 20 -7.99 0.57 -8.06
N LEU A 21 -7.81 1.80 -8.54
CA LEU A 21 -6.56 2.24 -9.17
C LEU A 21 -5.37 2.11 -8.20
N LEU A 22 -5.54 2.58 -6.96
CA LEU A 22 -4.48 2.50 -5.94
C LEU A 22 -4.17 1.06 -5.54
N TYR A 23 -5.17 0.17 -5.59
CA TYR A 23 -4.98 -1.26 -5.40
C TYR A 23 -4.20 -1.91 -6.55
N GLU A 24 -4.56 -1.60 -7.80
CA GLU A 24 -3.86 -2.13 -8.99
C GLU A 24 -2.40 -1.70 -9.02
N ARG A 25 -2.10 -0.47 -8.59
CA ARG A 25 -0.75 0.11 -8.56
C ARG A 25 -0.04 -0.03 -7.21
N ARG A 26 -0.54 -0.86 -6.29
CA ARG A 26 0.01 -1.00 -4.93
C ARG A 26 1.48 -1.42 -4.88
N GLY A 27 1.98 -2.09 -5.92
CA GLY A 27 3.40 -2.47 -6.05
C GLY A 27 4.34 -1.30 -6.36
N GLU A 28 3.82 -0.17 -6.79
CA GLU A 28 4.61 1.01 -7.18
C GLU A 28 4.91 1.94 -5.99
N GLY A 29 4.28 1.70 -4.83
CA GLY A 29 4.38 2.58 -3.67
C GLY A 29 3.41 3.77 -3.76
N SER A 30 3.84 4.93 -3.26
CA SER A 30 3.00 6.14 -3.29
C SER A 30 3.04 6.81 -4.67
N ILE A 31 1.87 7.00 -5.29
CA ILE A 31 1.75 7.57 -6.63
C ILE A 31 1.23 9.02 -6.57
N PRO A 32 1.66 9.91 -7.49
CA PRO A 32 1.36 11.34 -7.45
C PRO A 32 -0.06 11.69 -7.92
N PHE A 33 -0.66 12.69 -7.30
CA PHE A 33 -1.96 13.30 -7.65
C PHE A 33 -1.89 14.83 -7.63
N GLY A 34 -2.89 15.46 -8.24
CA GLY A 34 -3.03 16.91 -8.27
C GLY A 34 -2.11 17.55 -9.30
N HIS A 35 -1.22 18.43 -8.82
CA HIS A 35 -0.25 19.15 -9.63
C HIS A 35 1.17 18.60 -9.48
N ALA A 36 1.34 17.47 -8.78
CA ALA A 36 2.62 16.77 -8.74
C ALA A 36 3.07 16.36 -10.15
N GLU A 37 4.39 16.28 -10.35
CA GLU A 37 4.94 15.78 -11.61
C GLU A 37 4.42 14.35 -11.86
N GLN A 38 4.01 14.07 -13.10
CA GLN A 38 3.41 12.78 -13.50
C GLN A 38 2.13 12.41 -12.72
N ALA A 39 1.42 13.40 -12.15
CA ALA A 39 0.16 13.18 -11.45
C ALA A 39 -0.84 12.38 -12.27
N VAL A 40 -1.47 11.39 -11.64
CA VAL A 40 -2.43 10.52 -12.32
C VAL A 40 -3.66 11.34 -12.73
N PRO A 41 -3.95 11.45 -14.05
CA PRO A 41 -5.09 12.21 -14.51
C PRO A 41 -6.40 11.50 -14.13
N PRO A 42 -7.51 12.24 -14.00
CA PRO A 42 -8.81 11.60 -13.85
C PRO A 42 -9.13 10.76 -15.10
N PRO A 43 -9.71 9.56 -14.93
CA PRO A 43 -10.25 8.80 -16.06
C PRO A 43 -11.31 9.59 -16.83
N GLU A 44 -11.52 9.21 -18.10
CA GLU A 44 -12.54 9.83 -18.95
C GLU A 44 -13.93 9.84 -18.26
N GLY A 45 -14.62 10.98 -18.37
CA GLY A 45 -15.93 11.19 -17.74
C GLY A 45 -15.89 11.54 -16.25
N ILE A 46 -14.71 11.68 -15.63
CA ILE A 46 -14.55 12.14 -14.25
C ILE A 46 -13.88 13.52 -14.24
N ARG A 47 -14.48 14.49 -13.55
CA ARG A 47 -13.86 15.82 -13.40
C ARG A 47 -12.69 15.75 -12.42
N ARG A 48 -11.61 16.50 -12.71
CA ARG A 48 -10.43 16.61 -11.84
C ARG A 48 -10.79 16.93 -10.38
N ARG A 49 -11.73 17.85 -10.16
CA ARG A 49 -12.20 18.20 -8.81
C ARG A 49 -12.82 17.02 -8.08
N ASP A 50 -13.68 16.25 -8.75
CA ASP A 50 -14.37 15.11 -8.13
C ASP A 50 -13.38 13.96 -7.88
N TRP A 51 -12.37 13.82 -8.75
CA TRP A 51 -11.26 12.90 -8.58
C TRP A 51 -10.41 13.20 -7.33
N LEU A 52 -9.98 14.46 -7.16
CA LEU A 52 -9.21 14.88 -5.98
C LEU A 52 -10.07 14.87 -4.71
N ARG A 53 -11.36 15.20 -4.81
CA ARG A 53 -12.30 15.08 -3.69
C ARG A 53 -12.45 13.64 -3.21
N ALA A 54 -12.53 12.68 -4.14
CA ALA A 54 -12.58 11.26 -3.79
C ALA A 54 -11.32 10.81 -3.06
N LEU A 55 -10.15 11.31 -3.47
CA LEU A 55 -8.87 11.08 -2.79
C LEU A 55 -8.92 11.54 -1.32
N ALA A 56 -9.34 12.79 -1.09
CA ALA A 56 -9.45 13.36 0.25
C ALA A 56 -10.40 12.54 1.13
N GLN A 57 -11.59 12.17 0.62
CA GLN A 57 -12.56 11.37 1.35
C GLN A 57 -12.03 9.96 1.71
N LEU A 58 -11.29 9.33 0.81
CA LEU A 58 -10.67 8.03 1.09
C LEU A 58 -9.58 8.14 2.18
N SER A 59 -8.82 9.24 2.18
CA SER A 59 -7.81 9.53 3.20
C SER A 59 -8.45 9.78 4.57
N GLU A 60 -9.47 10.64 4.63
CA GLU A 60 -10.26 10.91 5.84
C GLU A 60 -10.87 9.62 6.42
N SER A 61 -11.27 8.70 5.54
CA SER A 61 -11.83 7.40 5.91
C SER A 61 -10.79 6.32 6.19
N ARG A 62 -9.50 6.69 6.21
CA ARG A 62 -8.35 5.81 6.46
C ARG A 62 -8.25 4.61 5.52
N LEU A 63 -8.74 4.74 4.30
CA LEU A 63 -8.65 3.69 3.27
C LEU A 63 -7.36 3.79 2.45
N ILE A 64 -6.69 4.93 2.53
CA ILE A 64 -5.43 5.23 1.85
C ILE A 64 -4.55 6.03 2.80
N ASP A 65 -3.24 5.97 2.57
CA ASP A 65 -2.30 6.90 3.18
C ASP A 65 -2.04 8.05 2.20
N TRP A 66 -2.15 9.29 2.69
CA TRP A 66 -1.94 10.51 1.91
C TRP A 66 -0.76 11.30 2.45
N THR A 67 0.13 11.73 1.56
CA THR A 67 1.24 12.63 1.86
C THR A 67 1.06 13.89 1.01
N PRO A 68 0.58 15.01 1.59
CA PRO A 68 0.40 16.24 0.84
C PRO A 68 1.76 16.77 0.33
N LEU A 69 1.74 17.34 -0.87
CA LEU A 69 2.82 18.16 -1.39
C LEU A 69 2.45 19.60 -1.07
N GLU A 70 3.24 20.25 -0.21
CA GLU A 70 3.06 21.68 0.04
C GLU A 70 3.32 22.44 -1.26
N ASP A 71 2.29 23.12 -1.77
CA ASP A 71 2.54 24.17 -2.74
C ASP A 71 3.06 25.40 -2.00
N GLN A 72 3.96 26.15 -2.63
CA GLN A 72 4.45 27.42 -2.10
C GLN A 72 3.36 28.52 -2.10
N SER A 73 2.14 28.19 -2.55
CA SER A 73 1.04 29.12 -2.74
C SER A 73 0.09 29.20 -1.55
N GLY A 74 0.16 28.24 -0.61
CA GLY A 74 -0.71 28.18 0.56
C GLY A 74 -2.20 28.00 0.23
N MET A 75 -2.53 27.69 -1.04
CA MET A 75 -3.91 27.66 -1.53
C MET A 75 -4.58 26.29 -1.36
N GLY A 76 -3.93 25.34 -0.71
CA GLY A 76 -4.54 24.05 -0.35
C GLY A 76 -4.94 23.23 -1.58
N LEU A 77 -4.17 23.31 -2.67
CA LEU A 77 -4.37 22.40 -3.80
C LEU A 77 -4.03 20.99 -3.33
N LEU A 78 -4.99 20.05 -3.47
CA LEU A 78 -4.83 18.62 -3.18
C LEU A 78 -3.80 18.00 -4.15
N SER A 79 -2.54 18.33 -3.94
CA SER A 79 -1.37 17.76 -4.59
C SER A 79 -0.62 16.94 -3.56
N GLY A 80 -0.02 15.83 -3.98
CA GLY A 80 0.61 14.91 -3.06
C GLY A 80 0.64 13.49 -3.58
N PHE A 81 1.02 12.58 -2.71
CA PHE A 81 1.21 11.18 -3.03
C PHE A 81 0.25 10.32 -2.22
N ALA A 82 -0.40 9.37 -2.89
CA ALA A 82 -1.30 8.43 -2.23
C ALA A 82 -0.86 6.99 -2.47
N LYS A 83 -1.09 6.14 -1.47
CA LYS A 83 -1.03 4.67 -1.60
C LYS A 83 -2.21 4.05 -0.88
N ILE A 84 -2.68 2.90 -1.37
CA ILE A 84 -3.66 2.12 -0.62
C ILE A 84 -3.01 1.56 0.65
N ASN A 85 -3.76 1.49 1.75
CA ASN A 85 -3.31 0.86 2.98
C ASN A 85 -4.03 -0.48 3.22
N ASP A 86 -3.67 -1.18 4.29
CA ASP A 86 -4.21 -2.50 4.60
C ASP A 86 -5.73 -2.51 4.76
N PHE A 87 -6.32 -1.43 5.27
CA PHE A 87 -7.77 -1.34 5.41
C PHE A 87 -8.45 -1.19 4.04
N GLY A 88 -7.91 -0.34 3.16
CA GLY A 88 -8.39 -0.22 1.78
C GLY A 88 -8.29 -1.54 1.00
N VAL A 89 -7.21 -2.30 1.19
CA VAL A 89 -7.04 -3.64 0.60
C VAL A 89 -8.13 -4.60 1.09
N LYS A 90 -8.39 -4.64 2.42
CA LYS A 90 -9.43 -5.50 2.99
C LYS A 90 -10.83 -5.16 2.48
N VAL A 91 -11.13 -3.89 2.21
CA VAL A 91 -12.40 -3.46 1.60
C VAL A 91 -12.59 -4.07 0.21
N LEU A 92 -11.53 -4.16 -0.59
CA LEU A 92 -11.59 -4.71 -1.95
C LEU A 92 -11.58 -6.25 -1.98
N GLU A 93 -10.70 -6.89 -1.21
CA GLU A 93 -10.48 -8.34 -1.25
C GLU A 93 -11.43 -9.12 -0.34
N ALA A 94 -11.55 -8.70 0.92
CA ALA A 94 -12.35 -9.39 1.93
C ALA A 94 -13.79 -8.85 2.01
N GLY A 95 -14.11 -7.78 1.27
CA GLY A 95 -15.44 -7.18 1.26
C GLY A 95 -15.83 -6.54 2.59
N VAL A 96 -14.86 -6.10 3.38
CA VAL A 96 -15.11 -5.35 4.62
C VAL A 96 -15.88 -4.08 4.28
N VAL A 97 -16.88 -3.73 5.09
CA VAL A 97 -17.70 -2.54 4.85
C VAL A 97 -16.87 -1.28 5.12
N PRO A 98 -16.67 -0.39 4.12
CA PRO A 98 -15.96 0.86 4.33
C PRO A 98 -16.80 1.87 5.13
N PRO A 99 -16.18 2.82 5.86
CA PRO A 99 -16.88 3.87 6.60
C PRO A 99 -17.66 4.86 5.72
N ILE A 100 -17.40 4.85 4.41
CA ILE A 100 -18.05 5.69 3.41
C ILE A 100 -18.59 4.83 2.28
N SER A 101 -19.65 5.28 1.61
CA SER A 101 -20.23 4.54 0.48
C SER A 101 -19.24 4.44 -0.68
N ILE A 102 -18.92 3.23 -1.12
CA ILE A 102 -18.05 2.97 -2.27
C ILE A 102 -18.76 1.97 -3.19
N SER A 103 -18.84 2.30 -4.47
CA SER A 103 -19.37 1.42 -5.50
C SER A 103 -18.21 0.81 -6.27
N ILE A 104 -17.91 -0.46 -6.00
CA ILE A 104 -16.93 -1.23 -6.75
C ILE A 104 -17.69 -1.98 -7.84
N ASP A 105 -17.29 -1.78 -9.09
CA ASP A 105 -17.81 -2.56 -10.21
C ASP A 105 -17.35 -4.01 -10.05
N LYS A 106 -18.24 -4.88 -9.55
CA LYS A 106 -17.95 -6.30 -9.34
C LYS A 106 -17.67 -7.03 -10.65
N SER A 107 -18.09 -6.49 -11.80
CA SER A 107 -17.77 -7.02 -13.15
C SER A 107 -16.32 -6.71 -13.55
N ARG A 108 -15.73 -5.68 -12.94
CA ARG A 108 -14.29 -5.38 -12.96
C ARG A 108 -13.55 -5.88 -11.73
N ARG A 109 -14.17 -6.71 -10.87
CA ARG A 109 -13.37 -7.80 -10.33
C ARG A 109 -12.96 -8.58 -11.56
N THR A 110 -11.80 -8.25 -12.09
CA THR A 110 -11.02 -9.24 -12.79
C THR A 110 -11.05 -10.44 -11.86
N THR A 111 -11.85 -11.44 -12.24
CA THR A 111 -11.26 -12.74 -12.49
C THR A 111 -10.08 -12.47 -13.41
N VAL A 112 -8.99 -11.96 -12.81
CA VAL A 112 -7.67 -12.45 -13.13
C VAL A 112 -7.92 -13.94 -13.17
N PRO A 113 -7.50 -14.67 -14.23
CA PRO A 113 -7.35 -16.09 -14.07
C PRO A 113 -6.75 -16.30 -12.68
N ARG A 114 -7.09 -17.38 -12.04
CA ARG A 114 -6.29 -17.87 -10.92
C ARG A 114 -4.85 -18.22 -11.41
N GLN A 115 -4.23 -17.42 -12.28
CA GLN A 115 -2.82 -17.09 -12.28
C GLN A 115 -2.51 -16.47 -10.93
N GLN A 116 -2.38 -17.39 -9.98
CA GLN A 116 -1.63 -17.24 -8.77
C GLN A 116 -2.02 -15.96 -8.02
N GLN A 117 -3.15 -16.06 -7.32
CA GLN A 117 -3.08 -15.77 -5.89
C GLN A 117 -1.84 -16.50 -5.35
N ALA A 118 -0.67 -15.84 -5.40
CA ALA A 118 0.25 -16.00 -4.30
C ALA A 118 -0.56 -15.50 -3.10
N PRO A 119 -0.78 -16.35 -2.08
CA PRO A 119 -1.45 -15.95 -0.87
C PRO A 119 -0.82 -14.64 -0.38
N ILE A 120 -1.56 -13.85 0.38
CA ILE A 120 -1.04 -12.88 1.35
C ILE A 120 0.31 -13.43 1.86
N GLY A 121 1.41 -12.87 1.36
CA GLY A 121 2.64 -13.61 0.99
C GLY A 121 2.85 -14.95 1.68
N ALA A 122 2.45 -16.07 1.05
CA ALA A 122 3.36 -17.20 1.14
C ALA A 122 4.63 -16.69 0.48
N SER A 123 5.69 -16.52 1.27
CA SER A 123 7.01 -16.18 0.74
C SER A 123 7.20 -17.00 -0.52
N THR A 124 7.66 -16.38 -1.62
CA THR A 124 8.11 -17.21 -2.74
C THR A 124 9.04 -18.30 -2.16
N PRO A 125 9.09 -19.52 -2.70
CA PRO A 125 9.95 -20.57 -2.13
C PRO A 125 11.37 -20.06 -1.84
N GLN A 126 11.87 -19.16 -2.70
CA GLN A 126 13.11 -18.44 -2.50
C GLN A 126 13.10 -17.45 -1.31
N GLN A 127 12.09 -16.60 -1.17
CA GLN A 127 11.91 -15.74 0.01
C GLN A 127 11.76 -16.53 1.32
N GLN A 128 11.10 -17.68 1.28
CA GLN A 128 10.91 -18.58 2.42
C GLN A 128 12.24 -19.15 2.87
N VAL A 129 13.02 -19.70 1.92
CA VAL A 129 14.38 -20.21 2.18
C VAL A 129 15.30 -19.12 2.73
N ILE A 130 15.26 -17.91 2.16
CA ILE A 130 16.09 -16.79 2.65
C ILE A 130 15.62 -16.34 4.05
N THR A 131 14.32 -16.31 4.32
CA THR A 131 13.76 -15.95 5.63
C THR A 131 14.15 -16.98 6.69
N GLU A 132 14.04 -18.28 6.39
CA GLU A 132 14.46 -19.38 7.27
C GLU A 132 15.97 -19.37 7.52
N ALA A 133 16.77 -19.12 6.49
CA ALA A 133 18.23 -19.00 6.64
C ALA A 133 18.58 -17.82 7.57
N LEU A 134 17.92 -16.68 7.39
CA LEU A 134 18.14 -15.50 8.23
C LEU A 134 17.66 -15.74 9.67
N GLU A 135 16.56 -16.47 9.86
CA GLU A 135 16.10 -16.88 11.19
C GLU A 135 17.11 -17.77 11.92
N LYS A 136 17.73 -18.72 11.21
CA LYS A 136 18.80 -19.56 11.78
C LYS A 136 20.00 -18.72 12.19
N VAL A 137 20.38 -17.71 11.40
CA VAL A 137 21.45 -16.77 11.77
C VAL A 137 21.11 -15.99 13.04
N ILE A 138 19.88 -15.45 13.15
CA ILE A 138 19.43 -14.74 14.35
C ILE A 138 19.47 -15.66 15.58
N THR A 139 19.05 -16.92 15.42
CA THR A 139 19.06 -17.92 16.48
C THR A 139 20.48 -18.29 16.91
N ALA A 140 21.40 -18.48 15.96
CA ALA A 140 22.80 -18.77 16.24
C ALA A 140 23.47 -17.60 16.99
N ILE A 141 23.17 -16.35 16.62
CA ILE A 141 23.67 -15.17 17.34
C ILE A 141 23.14 -15.13 18.79
N ASN A 142 21.87 -15.51 19.01
CA ASN A 142 21.32 -15.58 20.37
C ASN A 142 22.00 -16.65 21.24
N GLN A 143 22.42 -17.76 20.63
CA GLN A 143 23.05 -18.90 21.29
C GLN A 143 24.58 -18.81 21.36
N ALA A 144 25.19 -17.84 20.67
CA ALA A 144 26.64 -17.68 20.63
C ALA A 144 27.21 -17.43 22.03
N ASP A 145 28.35 -18.06 22.31
CA ASP A 145 29.11 -17.87 23.56
C ASP A 145 29.98 -16.60 23.47
N VAL A 146 29.30 -15.46 23.37
CA VAL A 146 29.89 -14.11 23.30
C VAL A 146 29.20 -13.19 24.31
N SER A 147 29.79 -12.02 24.57
CA SER A 147 29.22 -11.08 25.54
C SER A 147 27.84 -10.57 25.10
N GLU A 148 26.99 -10.22 26.07
CA GLU A 148 25.68 -9.64 25.79
C GLU A 148 25.77 -8.33 25.00
N GLN A 149 26.85 -7.57 25.19
CA GLN A 149 27.12 -6.36 24.42
C GLN A 149 27.33 -6.67 22.93
N GLU A 150 28.09 -7.72 22.60
CA GLU A 150 28.32 -8.16 21.22
C GLU A 150 27.04 -8.71 20.59
N LYS A 151 26.25 -9.50 21.34
CA LYS A 151 24.93 -9.96 20.87
C LYS A 151 24.01 -8.78 20.55
N ASN A 152 23.95 -7.77 21.42
CA ASN A 152 23.13 -6.58 21.23
C ASN A 152 23.60 -5.73 20.04
N GLY A 153 24.91 -5.63 19.82
CA GLY A 153 25.49 -5.01 18.63
C GLY A 153 25.04 -5.70 17.34
N ALA A 154 25.17 -7.02 17.29
CA ALA A 154 24.72 -7.83 16.15
C ALA A 154 23.21 -7.71 15.90
N LYS A 155 22.41 -7.76 16.96
CA LYS A 155 20.95 -7.55 16.91
C LYS A 155 20.56 -6.18 16.35
N SER A 156 21.26 -5.12 16.75
CA SER A 156 21.02 -3.76 16.25
C SER A 156 21.26 -3.65 14.74
N LEU A 157 22.33 -4.27 14.24
CA LEU A 157 22.62 -4.33 12.81
C LEU A 157 21.56 -5.13 12.04
N LEU A 158 21.14 -6.27 12.58
CA LEU A 158 20.07 -7.08 11.98
C LEU A 158 18.74 -6.34 11.93
N ARG A 159 18.37 -5.62 13.00
CA ARG A 159 17.16 -4.79 13.02
C ARG A 159 17.20 -3.70 11.94
N LYS A 160 18.35 -3.03 11.77
CA LYS A 160 18.53 -2.03 10.70
C LYS A 160 18.45 -2.65 9.31
N LEU A 161 19.05 -3.84 9.12
CA LEU A 161 18.98 -4.59 7.86
C LEU A 161 17.52 -4.92 7.53
N LEU A 162 16.79 -5.55 8.46
CA LEU A 162 15.39 -5.96 8.28
C LEU A 162 14.45 -4.78 8.05
N GLY A 163 14.73 -3.61 8.63
CA GLY A 163 13.97 -2.38 8.40
C GLY A 163 14.28 -1.66 7.08
N SER A 164 15.27 -2.12 6.31
CA SER A 164 15.67 -1.46 5.06
C SER A 164 14.72 -1.78 3.89
N LYS A 165 14.62 -0.85 2.95
CA LYS A 165 13.86 -1.05 1.70
C LYS A 165 14.37 -2.26 0.89
N ALA A 166 15.67 -2.55 0.97
CA ALA A 166 16.29 -3.71 0.32
C ALA A 166 15.81 -5.03 0.93
N ALA A 167 15.74 -5.12 2.26
CA ALA A 167 15.23 -6.30 2.95
C ALA A 167 13.74 -6.52 2.68
N VAL A 168 12.93 -5.45 2.62
CA VAL A 168 11.51 -5.56 2.23
C VAL A 168 11.37 -6.08 0.79
N SER A 169 12.25 -5.67 -0.12
CA SER A 169 12.26 -6.15 -1.51
C SER A 169 12.65 -7.64 -1.62
N VAL A 170 13.65 -8.09 -0.84
CA VAL A 170 14.19 -9.45 -0.90
C VAL A 170 13.40 -10.46 -0.06
N LEU A 171 12.86 -10.06 1.09
CA LEU A 171 12.20 -10.93 2.07
C LEU A 171 10.67 -10.78 2.07
N GLY A 172 10.14 -9.71 1.47
CA GLY A 172 8.71 -9.40 1.53
C GLY A 172 8.21 -9.30 2.97
N ALA A 173 7.12 -10.01 3.28
CA ALA A 173 6.54 -10.09 4.62
C ALA A 173 7.48 -10.75 5.66
N GLY A 174 8.47 -11.54 5.22
CA GLY A 174 9.45 -12.20 6.09
C GLY A 174 10.29 -11.21 6.89
N ALA A 175 10.61 -10.04 6.33
CA ALA A 175 11.36 -8.99 7.03
C ALA A 175 10.61 -8.47 8.27
N GLN A 176 9.31 -8.23 8.12
CA GLN A 176 8.44 -7.77 9.20
C GLN A 176 8.20 -8.87 10.23
N SER A 177 7.98 -10.11 9.78
CA SER A 177 7.81 -11.28 10.66
C SER A 177 9.03 -11.50 11.56
N LEU A 178 10.24 -11.43 11.02
CA LEU A 178 11.47 -11.58 11.80
C LEU A 178 11.67 -10.41 12.78
N THR A 179 11.31 -9.20 12.36
CA THR A 179 11.37 -8.02 13.22
C THR A 179 10.43 -8.17 14.42
N ALA A 180 9.18 -8.58 14.19
CA ALA A 180 8.19 -8.82 15.24
C ALA A 180 8.55 -10.02 16.13
N LYS A 181 9.23 -11.05 15.61
CA LYS A 181 9.58 -12.23 16.41
C LYS A 181 10.75 -11.99 17.36
N TYR A 182 11.74 -11.20 16.95
CA TYR A 182 13.02 -11.09 17.65
C TYR A 182 13.38 -9.70 18.17
N PHE A 183 12.67 -8.64 17.74
CA PHE A 183 13.08 -7.26 18.00
C PHE A 183 11.95 -6.34 18.48
N THR A 184 10.71 -6.81 18.60
CA THR A 184 9.66 -6.08 19.33
C THR A 184 9.74 -6.45 20.81
N GLY A 185 10.47 -5.63 21.53
CA GLY A 185 10.64 -5.58 22.98
C GLY A 185 11.13 -4.20 23.33
#